data_AF-A0A6G0IHG8-F1
#
_entry.id   AF-A0A6G0IHG8-F1
#
_cell.length_a   1.000
_cell.length_b   1.000
_cell.length_c   1.000
_cell.angle_alpha   90.00
_cell.angle_beta   90.00
_cell.angle_gamma   90.00
#
_symmetry.space_group_name_H-M   'P 1'
#
loop_
_entity.id
_entity.type
_entity.pdbx_description
1 polymer ?
#
loop_
_entity_poly.entity_id
_entity_poly.type
_entity_poly.pdbx_seq_one_letter_code
_entity_poly.pdbx_strand_id
1 'polypeptide(L)'
;MPQSSQYVQCVAGCLQLMLRVNEYRFAWVEADGVNCITAVLSNKCGFQLQYQMIFCVWLLAFSPQLCENLRRYNVVPALSDILQESVKEKVTRIILAAFRNLLEKSAERETRQEYALAMIQCKVLKQLENLEQQKYDDEDITEDIKFLLERLGESVQDLSSFDEYSSELKSGRLEWSPVHKSEKFWRENAVRLNEKNYELLKILTRLLEVSDDPQVIAVAAHDIGEYVRHYPRGKRVIEQLGGKQLVMNHMHHEDQLVRYNALLAVQKLMVHNWEYLGRQLQSTDQQQAPAVAARS
;
A
#
# COMPACT_ATOMS: atom_id res chain seq x y z
N MET A 1 -38.19 2.71 -11.20
CA MET A 1 -38.16 2.99 -9.74
C MET A 1 -37.31 4.24 -9.44
N PRO A 2 -37.80 5.48 -9.66
CA PRO A 2 -37.07 6.70 -9.30
C PRO A 2 -37.31 7.15 -7.85
N GLN A 3 -38.45 6.77 -7.24
CA GLN A 3 -38.86 7.23 -5.91
C GLN A 3 -38.00 6.65 -4.77
N SER A 4 -37.49 5.42 -4.89
CA SER A 4 -36.61 4.82 -3.87
C SER A 4 -35.30 5.58 -3.71
N SER A 5 -34.75 6.12 -4.80
CA SER A 5 -33.51 6.90 -4.79
C SER A 5 -33.65 8.21 -4.01
N GLN A 6 -34.83 8.85 -4.06
CA GLN A 6 -35.08 10.11 -3.37
C GLN A 6 -35.13 9.94 -1.85
N TYR A 7 -35.73 8.85 -1.36
CA TYR A 7 -35.72 8.53 0.07
C TYR A 7 -34.30 8.22 0.57
N VAL A 8 -33.51 7.48 -0.21
CA VAL A 8 -32.12 7.15 0.16
C VAL A 8 -31.26 8.41 0.29
N GLN A 9 -31.38 9.37 -0.64
CA GLN A 9 -30.65 10.64 -0.55
C GLN A 9 -31.11 11.51 0.64
N CYS A 10 -32.41 11.47 0.97
CA CYS A 10 -32.94 12.15 2.14
C CYS A 10 -32.37 11.57 3.44
N VAL A 11 -32.41 10.24 3.59
CA VAL A 11 -31.85 9.54 4.76
C VAL A 11 -30.34 9.78 4.88
N ALA A 12 -29.61 9.75 3.77
CA ALA A 12 -28.19 10.10 3.75
C ALA A 12 -27.96 11.55 4.22
N GLY A 13 -28.82 12.49 3.83
CA GLY A 13 -28.79 13.87 4.32
C GLY A 13 -29.04 13.98 5.82
N CYS A 14 -30.00 13.23 6.36
CA CYS A 14 -30.25 13.17 7.80
C CYS A 14 -29.03 12.63 8.57
N LEU A 15 -28.39 11.57 8.05
CA LEU A 15 -27.17 11.02 8.63
C LEU A 15 -26.04 12.06 8.65
N GLN A 16 -25.84 12.80 7.56
CA GLN A 16 -24.83 13.89 7.51
C GLN A 16 -25.08 14.95 8.59
N LEU A 17 -26.34 15.31 8.87
CA LEU A 17 -26.68 16.26 9.92
C LEU A 17 -26.42 15.69 11.31
N MET A 18 -26.80 14.43 11.53
CA MET A 18 -26.58 13.73 12.80
C MET A 18 -25.09 13.64 13.13
N LEU A 19 -24.25 13.24 12.17
CA LEU A 19 -22.81 13.11 12.35
C LEU A 19 -22.08 14.44 12.54
N ARG A 20 -22.75 15.59 12.53
CA ARG A 20 -22.13 16.87 12.96
C ARG A 20 -21.92 16.93 14.47
N VAL A 21 -22.72 16.20 15.24
CA VAL A 21 -22.61 16.12 16.71
C VAL A 21 -21.64 15.01 17.08
N ASN A 22 -20.67 15.33 17.94
CA ASN A 22 -19.58 14.41 18.28
C ASN A 22 -20.10 13.09 18.89
N GLU A 23 -21.04 13.16 19.84
CA GLU A 23 -21.65 11.99 20.49
C GLU A 23 -22.21 10.99 19.48
N TYR A 24 -22.90 11.48 18.45
CA TYR A 24 -23.48 10.63 17.41
C TYR A 24 -22.44 10.03 16.47
N ARG A 25 -21.25 10.63 16.34
CA ARG A 25 -20.14 10.03 15.59
C ARG A 25 -19.64 8.75 16.29
N PHE A 26 -19.44 8.81 17.60
CA PHE A 26 -19.02 7.64 18.38
C PHE A 26 -20.08 6.56 18.36
N ALA A 27 -21.34 6.92 18.64
CA ALA A 27 -22.45 5.96 18.60
C ALA A 27 -22.60 5.29 17.21
N TRP A 28 -22.37 6.03 16.12
CA TRP A 28 -22.41 5.47 14.77
C TRP A 28 -21.30 4.46 14.51
N VAL A 29 -20.08 4.73 14.97
CA VAL A 29 -18.95 3.80 14.82
C VAL A 29 -19.12 2.58 15.72
N GLU A 30 -19.60 2.74 16.95
CA GLU A 30 -19.93 1.63 17.86
C GLU A 30 -21.02 0.70 17.30
N ALA A 31 -21.97 1.27 16.56
CA ALA A 31 -23.04 0.51 15.89
C ALA A 31 -22.60 -0.12 14.55
N ASP A 32 -21.29 -0.19 14.26
CA ASP A 32 -20.72 -0.71 13.01
C ASP A 32 -21.19 0.06 11.75
N GLY A 33 -21.63 1.30 11.92
CA GLY A 33 -22.23 2.09 10.84
C GLY A 33 -21.26 2.45 9.72
N VAL A 34 -19.95 2.39 9.96
CA VAL A 34 -18.92 2.63 8.94
C VAL A 34 -18.94 1.52 7.88
N ASN A 35 -19.16 0.26 8.27
CA ASN A 35 -19.33 -0.86 7.33
C ASN A 35 -20.55 -0.64 6.42
N CYS A 36 -21.63 -0.05 6.94
CA CYS A 36 -22.79 0.31 6.11
C CYS A 36 -22.43 1.37 5.06
N ILE A 37 -21.65 2.39 5.43
CA ILE A 37 -21.19 3.43 4.50
C ILE A 37 -20.36 2.81 3.38
N THR A 38 -19.36 1.98 3.72
CA THR A 38 -18.48 1.38 2.71
C THR A 38 -19.22 0.41 1.81
N ALA A 39 -20.16 -0.38 2.34
CA ALA A 39 -21.04 -1.23 1.54
C ALA A 39 -21.89 -0.45 0.52
N VAL A 40 -22.41 0.73 0.90
CA VAL A 40 -23.15 1.61 -0.03
C VAL A 40 -22.24 2.18 -1.11
N LEU A 41 -21.00 2.55 -0.76
CA LEU A 41 -20.01 3.05 -1.71
C LEU A 41 -19.60 1.97 -2.73
N SER A 42 -19.47 0.70 -2.31
CA SER A 42 -19.14 -0.42 -3.20
C SER A 42 -20.24 -0.74 -4.23
N ASN A 43 -21.50 -0.37 -3.96
CA ASN A 43 -22.64 -0.70 -4.82
C ASN A 43 -22.82 0.22 -6.05
N LYS A 44 -21.76 0.90 -6.52
CA LYS A 44 -21.76 1.81 -7.69
C LYS A 44 -22.99 2.75 -7.70
N CYS A 45 -23.17 3.47 -6.60
CA CYS A 45 -24.26 4.42 -6.46
C CYS A 45 -24.01 5.74 -7.23
N GLY A 46 -25.07 6.53 -7.44
CA GLY A 46 -24.95 7.81 -8.13
C GLY A 46 -24.08 8.83 -7.36
N PHE A 47 -23.46 9.78 -8.08
CA PHE A 47 -22.49 10.74 -7.53
C PHE A 47 -22.99 11.52 -6.30
N GLN A 48 -24.30 11.79 -6.21
CA GLN A 48 -24.87 12.48 -5.05
C GLN A 48 -24.80 11.61 -3.79
N LEU A 49 -25.11 10.31 -3.90
CA LEU A 49 -25.04 9.40 -2.76
C LEU A 49 -23.58 9.12 -2.39
N GLN A 50 -22.68 8.98 -3.37
CA GLN A 50 -21.23 8.91 -3.14
C GLN A 50 -20.77 10.11 -2.32
N TYR A 51 -21.08 11.33 -2.77
CA TYR A 51 -20.74 12.55 -2.04
C TYR A 51 -21.26 12.52 -0.59
N GLN A 52 -22.53 12.13 -0.37
CA GLN A 52 -23.11 12.12 0.97
C GLN A 52 -22.47 11.09 1.91
N MET A 53 -22.18 9.90 1.40
CA MET A 53 -21.49 8.85 2.14
C MET A 53 -20.05 9.25 2.48
N ILE A 54 -19.32 9.79 1.52
CA ILE A 54 -17.94 10.26 1.72
C ILE A 54 -17.89 11.45 2.68
N PHE A 55 -18.89 12.34 2.64
CA PHE A 55 -19.04 13.41 3.60
C PHE A 55 -19.22 12.87 5.03
N CYS A 56 -19.94 11.76 5.21
CA CYS A 56 -20.06 11.12 6.51
C CYS A 56 -18.69 10.62 6.99
N VAL A 57 -17.89 9.98 6.12
CA VAL A 57 -16.50 9.59 6.44
C VAL A 57 -15.67 10.81 6.84
N TRP A 58 -15.74 11.90 6.07
CA TRP A 58 -15.02 13.14 6.35
C TRP A 58 -15.39 13.73 7.73
N LEU A 59 -16.67 13.70 8.11
CA LEU A 59 -17.14 14.12 9.44
C LEU A 59 -16.56 13.25 10.56
N LEU A 60 -16.50 11.93 10.36
CA LEU A 60 -15.92 10.99 11.33
C LEU A 60 -14.41 11.22 11.50
N ALA A 61 -13.71 11.52 10.41
CA ALA A 61 -12.25 11.75 10.37
C ALA A 61 -11.80 13.04 11.08
N PHE A 62 -12.71 13.87 11.60
CA PHE A 62 -12.33 14.99 12.47
C PHE A 62 -11.92 14.57 13.89
N SER A 63 -12.32 13.38 14.33
CA SER A 63 -11.99 12.88 15.66
C SER A 63 -10.77 11.95 15.60
N PRO A 64 -9.65 12.27 16.28
CA PRO A 64 -8.46 11.42 16.27
C PRO A 64 -8.74 9.98 16.72
N GLN A 65 -9.58 9.82 17.75
CA GLN A 65 -9.97 8.51 18.28
C GLN A 65 -10.79 7.70 17.27
N LEU A 66 -11.62 8.36 16.47
CA LEU A 66 -12.37 7.67 15.42
C LEU A 66 -11.48 7.33 14.23
N CYS A 67 -10.46 8.14 13.93
CA CYS A 67 -9.47 7.79 12.91
C CYS A 67 -8.77 6.46 13.20
N GLU A 68 -8.50 6.11 14.45
CA GLU A 68 -7.95 4.79 14.81
C GLU A 68 -8.92 3.65 14.44
N ASN A 69 -10.21 3.84 14.72
CA ASN A 69 -11.24 2.85 14.40
C ASN A 69 -11.48 2.73 12.88
N LEU A 70 -11.48 3.86 12.16
CA LEU A 70 -11.75 3.91 10.71
C LEU A 70 -10.76 3.08 9.87
N ARG A 71 -9.54 2.82 10.38
CA ARG A 71 -8.52 2.00 9.69
C ARG A 71 -9.02 0.60 9.35
N ARG A 72 -9.91 0.05 10.17
CA ARG A 72 -10.42 -1.33 10.05
C ARG A 72 -11.46 -1.52 8.93
N TYR A 73 -11.97 -0.43 8.37
CA TYR A 73 -13.16 -0.45 7.52
C TYR A 73 -12.88 -0.36 6.01
N ASN A 74 -11.62 -0.48 5.56
CA ASN A 74 -11.24 -0.36 4.14
C ASN A 74 -11.73 0.96 3.48
N VAL A 75 -11.77 2.04 4.27
CA VAL A 75 -12.22 3.36 3.80
C VAL A 75 -11.33 3.89 2.68
N VAL A 76 -10.00 3.78 2.83
CA VAL A 76 -9.05 4.30 1.83
C VAL A 76 -9.24 3.62 0.46
N PRO A 77 -9.22 2.28 0.33
CA PRO A 77 -9.51 1.62 -0.95
C PRO A 77 -10.81 2.08 -1.59
N ALA A 78 -11.91 2.13 -0.83
CA ALA A 78 -13.22 2.54 -1.36
C ALA A 78 -13.21 3.98 -1.92
N LEU A 79 -12.53 4.91 -1.24
CA LEU A 79 -12.40 6.29 -1.69
C LEU A 79 -11.48 6.40 -2.92
N SER A 80 -10.37 5.66 -2.95
CA SER A 80 -9.42 5.66 -4.06
C SER A 80 -10.03 5.16 -5.37
N ASP A 81 -10.87 4.12 -5.31
CA ASP A 81 -11.58 3.60 -6.47
C ASP A 81 -12.55 4.64 -7.04
N ILE A 82 -13.30 5.33 -6.17
CA ILE A 82 -14.23 6.39 -6.60
C ILE A 82 -13.49 7.60 -7.15
N LEU A 83 -12.34 7.98 -6.56
CA LEU A 83 -11.51 9.08 -7.06
C LEU A 83 -11.03 8.82 -8.48
N GLN A 84 -10.70 7.57 -8.80
CA GLN A 84 -10.24 7.18 -10.13
C GLN A 84 -11.34 7.28 -11.21
N GLU A 85 -12.59 6.97 -10.84
CA GLU A 85 -13.73 6.96 -11.78
C GLU A 85 -14.49 8.29 -11.83
N SER A 86 -14.37 9.13 -10.80
CA SER A 86 -15.17 10.34 -10.66
C SER A 86 -14.72 11.46 -11.60
N VAL A 87 -15.67 12.02 -12.34
CA VAL A 87 -15.53 13.26 -13.12
C VAL A 87 -16.22 14.46 -12.45
N LYS A 88 -16.74 14.28 -11.22
CA LYS A 88 -17.50 15.30 -10.50
C LYS A 88 -16.61 15.97 -9.47
N GLU A 89 -16.27 17.24 -9.69
CA GLU A 89 -15.42 18.03 -8.79
C GLU A 89 -15.88 17.99 -7.33
N LYS A 90 -17.20 18.07 -7.09
CA LYS A 90 -17.75 17.99 -5.73
C LYS A 90 -17.43 16.67 -5.03
N VAL A 91 -17.37 15.56 -5.75
CA VAL A 91 -16.99 14.24 -5.21
C VAL A 91 -15.47 14.20 -5.00
N THR A 92 -14.70 14.67 -5.98
CA THR A 92 -13.24 14.80 -5.87
C THR A 92 -12.85 15.61 -4.62
N ARG A 93 -13.44 16.79 -4.45
CA ARG A 93 -13.19 17.68 -3.31
C ARG A 93 -13.41 17.00 -1.96
N ILE A 94 -14.53 16.28 -1.79
CA ILE A 94 -14.81 15.64 -0.50
C ILE A 94 -13.91 14.43 -0.24
N ILE A 95 -13.44 13.72 -1.29
CA ILE A 95 -12.46 12.64 -1.14
C ILE A 95 -11.11 13.19 -0.69
N LEU A 96 -10.63 14.25 -1.35
CA LEU A 96 -9.36 14.88 -1.00
C LEU A 96 -9.38 15.41 0.44
N ALA A 97 -10.46 16.10 0.83
CA ALA A 97 -10.65 16.58 2.19
C ALA A 97 -10.71 15.41 3.21
N ALA A 98 -11.33 14.29 2.85
CA ALA A 98 -11.35 13.09 3.70
C ALA A 98 -9.95 12.49 3.87
N PHE A 99 -9.18 12.33 2.79
CA PHE A 99 -7.79 11.85 2.87
C PHE A 99 -6.91 12.79 3.70
N ARG A 100 -7.04 14.11 3.51
CA ARG A 100 -6.33 15.10 4.31
C ARG A 100 -6.65 14.94 5.79
N ASN A 101 -7.92 14.83 6.16
CA ASN A 101 -8.32 14.64 7.56
C ASN A 101 -7.76 13.34 8.15
N LEU A 102 -7.81 12.22 7.41
CA LEU A 102 -7.25 10.95 7.88
C LEU A 102 -5.74 11.05 8.17
N LEU A 103 -4.98 11.82 7.41
CA LEU A 103 -3.55 12.04 7.67
C LEU A 103 -3.30 13.09 8.77
N GLU A 104 -3.98 14.24 8.70
CA GLU A 104 -3.72 15.40 9.54
C GLU A 104 -4.27 15.24 10.96
N LYS A 105 -5.46 14.62 11.12
CA LYS A 105 -6.15 14.51 12.41
C LYS A 105 -5.81 13.23 13.19
N SER A 106 -5.16 12.26 12.56
CA SER A 106 -4.65 11.08 13.27
C SER A 106 -3.57 11.48 14.28
N ALA A 107 -3.81 11.17 15.55
CA ALA A 107 -2.91 11.52 16.65
C ALA A 107 -1.66 10.63 16.67
N GLU A 108 -1.85 9.32 16.48
CA GLU A 108 -0.76 8.35 16.48
C GLU A 108 0.00 8.34 15.16
N ARG A 109 1.34 8.28 15.25
CA ARG A 109 2.21 8.17 14.08
C ARG A 109 1.94 6.90 13.28
N GLU A 110 1.75 5.77 13.96
CA GLU A 110 1.48 4.46 13.35
C GLU A 110 0.19 4.51 12.52
N THR A 111 -0.91 5.02 13.11
CA THR A 111 -2.18 5.25 12.42
C THR A 111 -2.01 6.10 11.15
N ARG A 112 -1.21 7.18 11.22
CA ARG A 112 -0.95 8.05 10.06
C ARG A 112 -0.14 7.32 8.98
N GLN A 113 0.88 6.55 9.37
CA GLN A 113 1.71 5.76 8.45
C GLN A 113 0.89 4.68 7.75
N GLU A 114 -0.02 4.00 8.45
CA GLU A 114 -0.93 3.02 7.85
C GLU A 114 -1.84 3.65 6.79
N TYR A 115 -2.42 4.84 7.07
CA TYR A 115 -3.21 5.56 6.08
C TYR A 115 -2.39 5.99 4.87
N ALA A 116 -1.19 6.54 5.08
CA ALA A 116 -0.29 6.91 4.00
C ALA A 116 0.08 5.70 3.13
N LEU A 117 0.45 4.58 3.76
CA LEU A 117 0.78 3.33 3.09
C LEU A 117 -0.42 2.81 2.27
N ALA A 118 -1.62 2.80 2.84
CA ALA A 118 -2.83 2.39 2.15
C ALA A 118 -3.10 3.26 0.91
N MET A 119 -2.97 4.59 1.03
CA MET A 119 -3.14 5.51 -0.09
C MET A 119 -2.10 5.29 -1.20
N ILE A 120 -0.84 5.04 -0.82
CA ILE A 120 0.24 4.72 -1.77
C ILE A 120 -0.06 3.40 -2.51
N GLN A 121 -0.47 2.36 -1.79
CA GLN A 121 -0.83 1.06 -2.37
C GLN A 121 -2.02 1.14 -3.31
N CYS A 122 -3.01 1.97 -2.96
CA CYS A 122 -4.17 2.28 -3.81
C CYS A 122 -3.85 3.27 -4.95
N LYS A 123 -2.56 3.58 -5.19
CA LYS A 123 -2.07 4.44 -6.28
C LYS A 123 -2.60 5.87 -6.25
N VAL A 124 -2.97 6.38 -5.06
CA VAL A 124 -3.49 7.75 -4.90
C VAL A 124 -2.46 8.80 -5.32
N LEU A 125 -1.17 8.59 -5.05
CA LEU A 125 -0.10 9.51 -5.49
C LEU A 125 -0.15 9.80 -7.00
N LYS A 126 -0.21 8.75 -7.82
CA LYS A 126 -0.31 8.89 -9.27
C LYS A 126 -1.60 9.59 -9.70
N GLN A 127 -2.70 9.35 -8.98
CA GLN A 127 -3.96 10.04 -9.25
C GLN A 127 -3.84 11.53 -8.92
N LEU A 128 -3.22 11.90 -7.80
CA LEU A 128 -2.99 13.29 -7.41
C LEU A 128 -2.10 14.03 -8.42
N GLU A 129 -1.03 13.41 -8.92
CA GLU A 129 -0.18 13.98 -9.99
C GLU A 129 -0.98 14.26 -11.26
N ASN A 130 -1.93 13.38 -11.61
CA ASN A 130 -2.81 13.60 -12.76
C ASN A 130 -3.84 14.71 -12.51
N LEU A 131 -4.35 14.82 -11.29
CA LEU A 131 -5.29 15.88 -10.89
C LEU A 131 -4.58 17.23 -10.84
N GLU A 132 -3.34 17.30 -10.37
CA GLU A 132 -2.54 18.54 -10.33
C GLU A 132 -2.30 19.15 -11.73
N GLN A 133 -2.23 18.31 -12.77
CA GLN A 133 -2.13 18.78 -14.16
C GLN A 133 -3.42 19.42 -14.68
N GLN A 134 -4.55 19.16 -14.02
CA GLN A 134 -5.83 19.80 -14.34
C GLN A 134 -5.91 21.17 -13.66
N LYS A 135 -6.44 22.16 -14.37
CA LYS A 135 -6.70 23.48 -13.80
C LYS A 135 -8.05 23.44 -13.09
N TYR A 136 -8.04 23.55 -11.76
CA TYR A 136 -9.23 23.75 -10.95
C TYR A 136 -9.34 25.23 -10.53
N ASP A 137 -10.54 25.77 -10.57
CA ASP A 137 -10.84 27.09 -10.00
C ASP A 137 -11.09 27.01 -8.48
N ASP A 138 -11.36 25.81 -7.95
CA ASP A 138 -11.58 25.55 -6.53
C ASP A 138 -10.24 25.51 -5.77
N GLU A 139 -10.03 26.49 -4.90
CA GLU A 139 -8.81 26.62 -4.09
C GLU A 139 -8.66 25.45 -3.11
N ASP A 140 -9.76 24.95 -2.52
CA ASP A 140 -9.72 23.82 -1.58
C ASP A 140 -9.13 22.57 -2.26
N ILE A 141 -9.56 22.30 -3.50
CA ILE A 141 -9.05 21.15 -4.27
C ILE A 141 -7.54 21.30 -4.50
N THR A 142 -7.12 22.49 -4.92
CA THR A 142 -5.71 22.75 -5.24
C THR A 142 -4.82 22.66 -3.99
N GLU A 143 -5.29 23.16 -2.85
CA GLU A 143 -4.58 23.06 -1.58
C GLU A 143 -4.50 21.63 -1.06
N ASP A 144 -5.60 20.88 -1.12
CA ASP A 144 -5.62 19.48 -0.66
C ASP A 144 -4.75 18.59 -1.54
N ILE A 145 -4.72 18.80 -2.87
CA ILE A 145 -3.80 18.07 -3.77
C ILE A 145 -2.35 18.31 -3.35
N LYS A 146 -1.95 19.58 -3.15
CA LYS A 146 -0.59 19.93 -2.74
C LYS A 146 -0.22 19.31 -1.40
N PHE A 147 -1.11 19.43 -0.41
CA PHE A 147 -0.92 18.86 0.92
C PHE A 147 -0.71 17.34 0.85
N LEU A 148 -1.57 16.64 0.10
CA LEU A 148 -1.50 15.19 -0.03
C LEU A 148 -0.26 14.74 -0.80
N LEU A 149 0.13 15.42 -1.88
CA LEU A 149 1.36 15.14 -2.62
C LEU A 149 2.59 15.29 -1.73
N GLU A 150 2.67 16.37 -0.94
CA GLU A 150 3.78 16.61 0.00
C GLU A 150 3.84 15.51 1.06
N ARG A 151 2.74 15.26 1.78
CA ARG A 151 2.70 14.29 2.89
C ARG A 151 2.91 12.85 2.44
N LEU A 152 2.29 12.45 1.32
CA LEU A 152 2.49 11.11 0.78
C LEU A 152 3.88 10.96 0.15
N GLY A 153 4.44 12.03 -0.42
CA GLY A 153 5.82 12.06 -0.92
C GLY A 153 6.85 11.87 0.19
N GLU A 154 6.71 12.60 1.31
CA GLU A 154 7.49 12.40 2.54
C GLU A 154 7.34 10.96 3.04
N SER A 155 6.11 10.47 3.12
CA SER A 155 5.84 9.10 3.57
C SER A 155 6.48 8.05 2.66
N VAL A 156 6.53 8.26 1.35
CA VAL A 156 7.27 7.37 0.42
C VAL A 156 8.75 7.39 0.73
N GLN A 157 9.34 8.55 0.99
CA GLN A 157 10.77 8.64 1.34
C GLN A 157 11.06 7.92 2.67
N ASP A 158 10.23 8.14 3.69
CA ASP A 158 10.37 7.50 5.00
C ASP A 158 10.18 5.98 4.92
N LEU A 159 9.08 5.53 4.29
CA LEU A 159 8.74 4.12 4.10
C LEU A 159 9.65 3.40 3.10
N SER A 160 10.53 4.12 2.41
CA SER A 160 11.60 3.55 1.59
C SER A 160 12.99 3.95 2.11
N SER A 161 13.09 4.41 3.35
CA SER A 161 14.37 4.76 3.95
C SER A 161 15.12 3.51 4.41
N PHE A 162 16.44 3.56 4.33
CA PHE A 162 17.28 2.47 4.84
C PHE A 162 17.21 2.35 6.37
N ASP A 163 16.92 3.45 7.07
CA ASP A 163 16.82 3.46 8.52
C ASP A 163 15.56 2.74 9.01
N GLU A 164 14.44 2.84 8.27
CA GLU A 164 13.24 2.04 8.51
C GLU A 164 13.53 0.55 8.34
N TYR A 165 14.13 0.15 7.21
CA TYR A 165 14.55 -1.25 6.96
C TYR A 165 15.46 -1.78 8.09
N SER A 166 16.48 -1.02 8.46
CA SER A 166 17.40 -1.36 9.55
C SER A 166 16.67 -1.54 10.89
N SER A 167 15.64 -0.71 11.15
CA SER A 167 14.82 -0.78 12.36
C SER A 167 13.90 -1.99 12.38
N GLU A 168 13.21 -2.30 11.28
CA GLU A 168 12.39 -3.50 11.12
C GLU A 168 13.21 -4.76 11.41
N LEU A 169 14.36 -4.91 10.74
CA LEU A 169 15.26 -6.06 10.93
C LEU A 169 15.72 -6.21 12.38
N LYS A 170 16.16 -5.11 13.01
CA LYS A 170 16.66 -5.13 14.40
C LYS A 170 15.57 -5.40 15.43
N SER A 171 14.33 -5.00 15.14
CA SER A 171 13.19 -5.29 15.99
C SER A 171 12.73 -6.75 15.89
N GLY A 172 13.09 -7.43 14.79
CA GLY A 172 12.64 -8.78 14.46
C GLY A 172 11.19 -8.85 13.97
N ARG A 173 10.52 -7.71 13.79
CA ARG A 173 9.16 -7.60 13.25
C ARG A 173 9.26 -7.10 11.82
N LEU A 174 9.18 -8.04 10.88
CA LEU A 174 9.19 -7.76 9.45
C LEU A 174 7.75 -7.76 8.93
N GLU A 175 7.38 -6.70 8.22
CA GLU A 175 6.10 -6.64 7.52
C GLU A 175 6.29 -6.30 6.04
N TRP A 176 5.25 -6.53 5.25
CA TRP A 176 5.30 -6.28 3.82
C TRP A 176 5.19 -4.78 3.47
N SER A 177 6.24 -4.03 3.76
CA SER A 177 6.35 -2.57 3.56
C SER A 177 7.13 -2.20 2.28
N PRO A 178 7.18 -0.90 1.88
CA PRO A 178 7.88 -0.48 0.67
C PRO A 178 9.40 -0.72 0.69
N VAL A 179 10.06 -0.74 1.86
CA VAL A 179 11.49 -1.11 1.94
C VAL A 179 11.75 -2.55 1.48
N HIS A 180 10.79 -3.46 1.68
CA HIS A 180 10.93 -4.85 1.23
C HIS A 180 10.55 -5.03 -0.25
N LYS A 181 9.55 -4.29 -0.73
CA LYS A 181 8.95 -4.48 -2.08
C LYS A 181 9.55 -3.61 -3.18
N SER A 182 10.15 -2.46 -2.85
CA SER A 182 10.55 -1.46 -3.83
C SER A 182 11.86 -1.85 -4.55
N GLU A 183 11.80 -2.03 -5.87
CA GLU A 183 13.02 -2.26 -6.68
C GLU A 183 14.00 -1.09 -6.57
N LYS A 184 13.49 0.15 -6.49
CA LYS A 184 14.33 1.34 -6.31
C LYS A 184 15.10 1.28 -4.99
N PHE A 185 14.45 0.88 -3.90
CA PHE A 185 15.09 0.70 -2.60
C PHE A 185 16.27 -0.27 -2.69
N TRP A 186 16.06 -1.45 -3.27
CA TRP A 186 17.10 -2.48 -3.37
C TRP A 186 18.24 -2.06 -4.29
N ARG A 187 17.93 -1.38 -5.40
CA ARG A 187 18.96 -0.84 -6.30
C ARG A 187 19.87 0.18 -5.63
N GLU A 188 19.32 1.03 -4.76
CA GLU A 188 20.06 2.08 -4.06
C GLU A 188 20.76 1.57 -2.79
N ASN A 189 20.18 0.62 -2.07
CA ASN A 189 20.60 0.27 -0.72
C ASN A 189 21.20 -1.14 -0.56
N ALA A 190 21.10 -2.05 -1.54
CA ALA A 190 21.61 -3.42 -1.39
C ALA A 190 23.08 -3.48 -0.95
N VAL A 191 23.92 -2.57 -1.45
CA VAL A 191 25.35 -2.51 -1.08
C VAL A 191 25.56 -2.15 0.39
N ARG A 192 24.66 -1.34 0.97
CA ARG A 192 24.74 -0.89 2.37
C ARG A 192 24.51 -2.01 3.37
N LEU A 193 23.85 -3.11 2.98
CA LEU A 193 23.72 -4.30 3.82
C LEU A 193 25.07 -4.97 4.14
N ASN A 194 26.15 -4.58 3.46
CA ASN A 194 27.52 -5.03 3.74
C ASN A 194 28.21 -4.24 4.85
N GLU A 195 27.62 -3.12 5.29
CA GLU A 195 28.17 -2.29 6.35
C GLU A 195 28.24 -3.04 7.68
N LYS A 196 29.07 -2.54 8.61
CA LYS A 196 29.22 -3.08 9.98
C LYS A 196 29.45 -4.60 10.01
N ASN A 197 30.28 -5.09 9.08
CA ASN A 197 30.59 -6.52 8.95
C ASN A 197 29.32 -7.37 8.73
N TYR A 198 28.50 -6.94 7.76
CA TYR A 198 27.28 -7.64 7.34
C TYR A 198 26.24 -7.79 8.48
N GLU A 199 26.16 -6.82 9.40
CA GLU A 199 25.30 -6.87 10.59
C GLU A 199 23.84 -7.19 10.23
N LEU A 200 23.27 -6.43 9.29
CA LEU A 200 21.87 -6.60 8.87
C LEU A 200 21.63 -7.94 8.17
N LEU A 201 22.58 -8.42 7.35
CA LEU A 201 22.47 -9.73 6.72
C LEU A 201 22.53 -10.87 7.74
N LYS A 202 23.37 -10.74 8.77
CA LYS A 202 23.43 -11.70 9.87
C LYS A 202 22.11 -11.76 10.65
N ILE A 203 21.50 -10.60 10.90
CA ILE A 203 20.16 -10.53 11.50
C ILE A 203 19.13 -11.22 10.61
N LEU A 204 19.13 -10.91 9.30
CA LEU A 204 18.21 -11.51 8.33
C LEU A 204 18.35 -13.04 8.27
N THR A 205 19.59 -13.55 8.23
CA THR A 205 19.83 -15.01 8.30
C THR A 205 19.40 -15.61 9.63
N ARG A 206 19.57 -14.87 10.73
CA ARG A 206 19.12 -15.34 12.05
C ARG A 206 17.60 -15.42 12.11
N LEU A 207 16.87 -14.45 11.57
CA LEU A 207 15.41 -14.47 11.49
C LEU A 207 14.89 -15.68 10.70
N LEU A 208 15.56 -16.04 9.59
CA LEU A 208 15.26 -17.28 8.86
C LEU A 208 15.54 -18.55 9.68
N GLU A 209 16.48 -18.52 10.62
CA GLU A 209 16.84 -19.68 11.42
C GLU A 209 15.91 -19.91 12.61
N VAL A 210 15.45 -18.83 13.27
CA VAL A 210 14.78 -18.93 14.58
C VAL A 210 13.37 -18.35 14.65
N SER A 211 12.90 -17.64 13.62
CA SER A 211 11.53 -17.15 13.64
C SER A 211 10.55 -18.30 13.44
N ASP A 212 9.47 -18.31 14.22
CA ASP A 212 8.32 -19.19 14.01
C ASP A 212 7.17 -18.47 13.29
N ASP A 213 7.30 -17.16 13.05
CA ASP A 213 6.30 -16.35 12.35
C ASP A 213 6.47 -16.51 10.82
N PRO A 214 5.48 -17.10 10.11
CA PRO A 214 5.54 -17.29 8.66
C PRO A 214 5.72 -15.98 7.89
N GLN A 215 5.15 -14.86 8.36
CA GLN A 215 5.30 -13.57 7.70
C GLN A 215 6.76 -13.10 7.74
N VAL A 216 7.39 -13.19 8.91
CA VAL A 216 8.81 -12.81 9.11
C VAL A 216 9.72 -13.69 8.25
N ILE A 217 9.49 -15.00 8.22
CA ILE A 217 10.29 -15.92 7.40
C ILE A 217 10.10 -15.60 5.90
N ALA A 218 8.87 -15.34 5.46
CA ALA A 218 8.57 -15.04 4.06
C ALA A 218 9.26 -13.75 3.59
N VAL A 219 9.19 -12.67 4.39
CA VAL A 219 9.88 -11.40 4.09
C VAL A 219 11.39 -11.60 4.11
N ALA A 220 11.93 -12.29 5.13
CA ALA A 220 13.37 -12.52 5.22
C ALA A 220 13.91 -13.34 4.03
N ALA A 221 13.17 -14.36 3.59
CA ALA A 221 13.54 -15.16 2.41
C ALA A 221 13.53 -14.30 1.15
N HIS A 222 12.48 -13.50 0.97
CA HIS A 222 12.35 -12.57 -0.14
C HIS A 222 13.54 -11.60 -0.23
N ASP A 223 13.91 -10.99 0.89
CA ASP A 223 14.97 -9.99 0.99
C ASP A 223 16.36 -10.55 0.68
N ILE A 224 16.64 -11.80 1.10
CA ILE A 224 17.86 -12.51 0.68
C ILE A 224 17.93 -12.60 -0.84
N GLY A 225 16.80 -12.94 -1.49
CA GLY A 225 16.70 -12.98 -2.93
C GLY A 225 16.93 -11.62 -3.59
N GLU A 226 16.32 -10.56 -3.06
CA GLU A 226 16.47 -9.19 -3.60
C GLU A 226 17.89 -8.64 -3.43
N TYR A 227 18.53 -8.89 -2.28
CA TYR A 227 19.94 -8.54 -2.06
C TYR A 227 20.86 -9.24 -3.09
N VAL A 228 20.67 -10.53 -3.34
CA VAL A 228 21.49 -11.27 -4.32
C VAL A 228 21.24 -10.78 -5.74
N ARG A 229 20.00 -10.44 -6.08
CA ARG A 229 19.64 -9.87 -7.38
C ARG A 229 20.31 -8.52 -7.64
N HIS A 230 20.40 -7.67 -6.62
CA HIS A 230 20.89 -6.29 -6.75
C HIS A 230 22.37 -6.13 -6.39
N TYR A 231 23.00 -7.13 -5.77
CA TYR A 231 24.43 -7.14 -5.47
C TYR A 231 25.12 -8.34 -6.12
N PRO A 232 25.91 -8.15 -7.20
CA PRO A 232 26.51 -9.25 -7.98
C PRO A 232 27.37 -10.23 -7.17
N ARG A 233 27.99 -9.78 -6.07
CA ARG A 233 28.79 -10.63 -5.16
C ARG A 233 27.97 -11.22 -4.01
N GLY A 234 26.69 -10.87 -3.92
CA GLY A 234 25.80 -11.23 -2.82
C GLY A 234 25.64 -12.73 -2.64
N LYS A 235 25.63 -13.51 -3.73
CA LYS A 235 25.60 -14.98 -3.66
C LYS A 235 26.70 -15.55 -2.75
N ARG A 236 27.94 -15.08 -2.90
CA ARG A 236 29.07 -15.55 -2.07
C ARG A 236 28.90 -15.14 -0.61
N VAL A 237 28.39 -13.94 -0.37
CA VAL A 237 28.15 -13.43 0.99
C VAL A 237 27.06 -14.26 1.69
N ILE A 238 25.93 -14.50 1.03
CA ILE A 238 24.83 -15.32 1.57
C ILE A 238 25.26 -16.77 1.80
N GLU A 239 26.10 -17.34 0.92
CA GLU A 239 26.69 -18.67 1.12
C GLU A 239 27.60 -18.71 2.35
N GLN A 240 28.45 -17.69 2.56
CA GLN A 240 29.33 -17.60 3.73
C GLN A 240 28.56 -17.44 5.05
N LEU A 241 27.42 -16.75 5.02
CA LEU A 241 26.56 -16.57 6.18
C LEU A 241 25.60 -17.76 6.41
N GLY A 242 25.67 -18.81 5.59
CA GLY A 242 24.80 -19.99 5.70
C GLY A 242 23.35 -19.77 5.22
N GLY A 243 23.01 -18.56 4.75
CA GLY A 243 21.66 -18.20 4.34
C GLY A 243 21.12 -19.04 3.19
N LYS A 244 21.98 -19.51 2.27
CA LYS A 244 21.55 -20.37 1.15
C LYS A 244 20.88 -21.65 1.64
N GLN A 245 21.45 -22.33 2.64
CA GLN A 245 20.89 -23.57 3.16
C GLN A 245 19.56 -23.31 3.89
N LEU A 246 19.49 -22.20 4.65
CA LEU A 246 18.28 -21.80 5.36
C LEU A 246 17.11 -21.56 4.39
N VAL A 247 17.33 -20.76 3.34
CA VAL A 247 16.29 -20.50 2.32
C VAL A 247 15.89 -21.79 1.59
N MET A 248 16.84 -22.68 1.29
CA MET A 248 16.54 -23.97 0.66
C MET A 248 15.66 -24.87 1.56
N ASN A 249 15.90 -24.88 2.87
CA ASN A 249 15.08 -25.64 3.81
C ASN A 249 13.62 -25.13 3.83
N HIS A 250 13.44 -23.81 3.77
CA HIS A 250 12.12 -23.16 3.77
C HIS A 250 11.29 -23.33 2.49
N MET A 251 11.87 -23.86 1.40
CA MET A 251 11.10 -24.23 0.20
C MET A 251 10.04 -25.32 0.45
N HIS A 252 10.18 -26.06 1.56
CA HIS A 252 9.27 -27.13 1.97
C HIS A 252 8.45 -26.77 3.22
N HIS A 253 8.44 -25.49 3.62
CA HIS A 253 7.68 -25.02 4.78
C HIS A 253 6.17 -25.30 4.64
N GLU A 254 5.43 -25.43 5.73
CA GLU A 254 3.99 -25.73 5.65
C GLU A 254 3.21 -24.54 5.04
N ASP A 255 3.55 -23.33 5.49
CA ASP A 255 2.99 -22.09 4.95
C ASP A 255 3.32 -21.86 3.46
N GLN A 256 2.31 -21.49 2.69
CA GLN A 256 2.42 -21.30 1.23
C GLN A 256 3.23 -20.05 0.87
N LEU A 257 3.11 -18.97 1.64
CA LEU A 257 3.79 -17.70 1.38
C LEU A 257 5.31 -17.86 1.64
N VAL A 258 5.68 -18.58 2.69
CA VAL A 258 7.08 -18.92 2.98
C VAL A 258 7.68 -19.73 1.83
N ARG A 259 7.03 -20.83 1.43
CA ARG A 259 7.52 -21.68 0.32
C ARG A 259 7.71 -20.90 -0.97
N TYR A 260 6.74 -20.06 -1.30
CA TYR A 260 6.78 -19.23 -2.51
C TYR A 260 7.98 -18.29 -2.51
N ASN A 261 8.19 -17.53 -1.43
CA ASN A 261 9.30 -16.58 -1.34
C ASN A 261 10.66 -17.28 -1.24
N ALA A 262 10.74 -18.39 -0.52
CA ALA A 262 11.95 -19.22 -0.46
C ALA A 262 12.34 -19.75 -1.85
N LEU A 263 11.38 -20.26 -2.62
CA LEU A 263 11.62 -20.75 -3.97
C LEU A 263 12.14 -19.64 -4.89
N LEU A 264 11.52 -18.46 -4.88
CA LEU A 264 11.97 -17.31 -5.67
C LEU A 264 13.38 -16.86 -5.27
N ALA A 265 13.70 -16.85 -3.98
CA ALA A 265 15.03 -16.51 -3.49
C ALA A 265 16.09 -17.52 -3.94
N VAL A 266 15.78 -18.83 -3.90
CA VAL A 266 16.67 -19.88 -4.45
C VAL A 266 16.86 -19.71 -5.95
N GLN A 267 15.80 -19.41 -6.72
CA GLN A 267 15.93 -19.13 -8.15
C GLN A 267 16.91 -17.98 -8.41
N LYS A 268 16.78 -16.87 -7.67
CA LYS A 268 17.70 -15.71 -7.76
C LYS A 268 19.15 -16.08 -7.37
N LEU A 269 19.35 -16.98 -6.39
CA LEU A 269 20.66 -17.49 -5.99
C LEU A 269 21.31 -18.43 -7.02
N MET A 270 20.50 -19.17 -7.77
CA MET A 270 20.96 -20.21 -8.70
C MET A 270 21.31 -19.66 -10.09
N VAL A 271 20.67 -18.57 -10.51
CA VAL A 271 20.91 -17.94 -11.82
C VAL A 271 22.23 -17.16 -11.81
N HIS A 272 23.10 -17.45 -12.77
CA HIS A 272 24.22 -16.58 -13.12
C HIS A 272 23.73 -15.60 -14.21
N ASN A 273 23.81 -14.29 -13.94
CA ASN A 273 23.33 -13.19 -14.81
C ASN A 273 21.81 -13.07 -15.03
N TRP A 274 21.12 -12.41 -14.09
CA TRP A 274 19.71 -12.01 -14.22
C TRP A 274 19.43 -11.09 -15.43
N GLU A 275 20.40 -10.29 -15.88
CA GLU A 275 20.27 -9.42 -17.07
C GLU A 275 19.93 -10.18 -18.36
N TYR A 276 20.29 -11.47 -18.45
CA TYR A 276 20.06 -12.29 -19.63
C TYR A 276 18.62 -12.82 -19.72
N LEU A 277 18.00 -13.15 -18.58
CA LEU A 277 16.63 -13.67 -18.53
C LEU A 277 15.58 -12.58 -18.81
N GLY A 278 15.80 -11.36 -18.33
CA GLY A 278 14.88 -10.23 -18.60
C GLY A 278 14.73 -9.92 -20.09
N ARG A 279 15.82 -10.04 -20.86
CA ARG A 279 15.80 -9.86 -22.33
C ARG A 279 15.14 -11.04 -23.06
N GLN A 280 15.32 -12.27 -22.57
CA GLN A 280 14.69 -13.44 -23.18
C GLN A 280 13.16 -13.42 -22.99
N LEU A 281 12.67 -13.06 -21.81
CA LEU A 281 11.22 -12.95 -21.55
C LEU A 281 10.56 -11.90 -22.46
N GLN A 282 11.17 -10.72 -22.61
CA GLN A 282 10.69 -9.68 -23.53
C GLN A 282 10.70 -10.10 -25.01
N SER A 283 11.69 -10.90 -25.43
CA SER A 283 11.73 -11.43 -26.81
C SER A 283 10.73 -12.55 -27.07
N THR A 284 10.30 -13.27 -26.02
CA THR A 284 9.33 -14.37 -26.14
C THR A 284 7.90 -13.84 -26.26
N ASP A 285 7.58 -12.74 -25.56
CA ASP A 285 6.29 -12.05 -25.67
C ASP A 285 6.09 -11.40 -27.06
N GLN A 286 7.16 -10.95 -27.72
CA GLN A 286 7.07 -10.42 -29.10
C GLN A 286 6.88 -11.52 -30.17
N GLN A 287 7.19 -12.78 -29.87
CA GLN A 287 7.02 -13.89 -30.81
C GLN A 287 5.66 -14.60 -30.70
N GLN A 288 4.83 -14.26 -29.71
CA GLN A 288 3.48 -14.82 -29.54
C GLN A 288 2.34 -13.95 -30.09
N ALA A 289 2.63 -12.83 -30.76
CA ALA A 289 1.60 -12.10 -31.50
C ALA A 289 1.24 -12.86 -32.79
N PRO A 290 0.01 -13.37 -32.97
CA PRO A 290 -0.36 -14.04 -34.20
C PRO A 290 -0.45 -13.00 -35.32
N ALA A 291 0.24 -13.26 -36.43
CA ALA A 291 0.04 -12.54 -37.68
C ALA A 291 -1.41 -12.75 -38.13
N VAL A 292 -2.26 -11.75 -37.90
CA VAL A 292 -3.60 -11.69 -38.49
C VAL A 292 -3.40 -11.54 -40.00
N ALA A 293 -3.49 -12.67 -40.70
CA ALA A 293 -3.46 -12.72 -42.14
C ALA A 293 -4.68 -11.97 -42.68
N ALA A 294 -4.45 -10.82 -43.29
CA ALA A 294 -5.41 -10.15 -44.14
C ALA A 294 -5.71 -11.05 -45.35
N ARG A 295 -6.92 -11.60 -45.42
CA ARG A 295 -7.51 -12.10 -46.66
C ARG A 295 -8.97 -11.65 -46.74
N SER A 296 -9.21 -10.93 -47.84
CA SER A 296 -10.50 -10.50 -48.42
C SER A 296 -11.16 -9.29 -47.79
#